data_AF-J0KAF7-F1
#
_entry.id   AF-J0KAF7-F1
#
_cell.length_a   1.000
_cell.length_b   1.000
_cell.length_c   1.000
_cell.angle_alpha   90.00
_cell.angle_beta   90.00
_cell.angle_gamma   90.00
#
_symmetry.space_group_name_H-M   'P 1'
#
loop_
_entity.id
_entity.type
_entity.pdbx_description
1 polymer ?
#
loop_
_entity_poly.entity_id
_entity_poly.type
_entity_poly.pdbx_seq_one_letter_code
_entity_poly.pdbx_strand_id
1 'polypeptide(L)'
;MPAQVSGIHADLSMLHRAISNESRTYEIYTNQLAAIPSIGINELARQYSASHGGMSEDALSTMVLTNLGLLPNADLQVALKDYLIAIGKINVGTVALQLGQILSGLENATGDLAIYSAAAVRWNNEVTASHAYSSNPANGMGPIGNPYFNVGTGTTLTLTSSVDVLSGTLYDDVFLAPAPGLLGSPDILNGGGDGGRGDILMATLGGGEAVAPKLYGIERVIITAGESAQFSSANATDIRMLWGDGATRPATFADVSLNTTVGVRNSLSGGPLTVKFAGASGTLDSASIVLADATGLDEVIAPGIELLSVRSSAGNVATTTNNTARITADAAEEIRIWGDQALTTTVTGVHVEVINATGLTGALDLAFNTTGSTPVGIIGGTAGDRINVNEASGGRVAIDAGAGDDTVIVGAANAHEVTLGRGSDTLTIAGLAGATARDLDTSSDAALGRSFIRVTDFESGVDLIRLFGSDSTAKAAPAPAQLAGIAAASSLLDATALAAATAGANKAIAFRYGADTYILVNDGAAALGANDSLVKLTGVATLADASWTLA
;
A
#
# COMPACT_ATOMS: atom_id res chain seq x y z
N MET A 1 17.09 22.22 -41.90
CA MET A 1 17.31 21.32 -43.06
C MET A 1 16.26 20.25 -42.88
N PRO A 2 15.32 20.05 -43.83
CA PRO A 2 14.16 19.20 -43.58
C PRO A 2 14.57 17.85 -42.99
N ALA A 3 13.72 17.28 -42.11
CA ALA A 3 13.97 16.03 -41.40
C ALA A 3 14.58 14.99 -42.34
N GLN A 4 15.81 14.56 -42.03
CA GLN A 4 16.62 13.71 -42.93
C GLN A 4 16.26 12.22 -42.81
N VAL A 5 15.41 11.88 -41.84
CA VAL A 5 14.85 10.56 -41.57
C VAL A 5 13.33 10.70 -41.54
N SER A 6 12.60 9.74 -42.10
CA SER A 6 11.12 9.78 -42.19
C SER A 6 10.46 8.45 -41.85
N GLY A 7 9.14 8.48 -41.63
CA GLY A 7 8.33 7.32 -41.31
C GLY A 7 8.72 6.66 -39.98
N ILE A 8 8.53 5.34 -39.89
CA ILE A 8 8.73 4.56 -38.67
C ILE A 8 10.15 4.68 -38.07
N HIS A 9 11.15 4.97 -38.90
CA HIS A 9 12.53 5.18 -38.47
C HIS A 9 12.70 6.48 -37.70
N ALA A 10 12.05 7.55 -38.18
CA ALA A 10 12.03 8.83 -37.50
C ALA A 10 11.23 8.73 -36.20
N ASP A 11 10.05 8.11 -36.25
CA ASP A 11 9.17 7.98 -35.09
C ASP A 11 9.83 7.21 -33.94
N LEU A 12 10.49 6.08 -34.24
CA LEU A 12 11.19 5.30 -33.22
C LEU A 12 12.37 6.08 -32.64
N SER A 13 13.16 6.74 -33.48
CA SER A 13 14.29 7.57 -33.04
C SER A 13 13.82 8.74 -32.17
N MET A 14 12.70 9.39 -32.55
CA MET A 14 12.07 10.46 -31.79
C MET A 14 11.60 9.96 -30.43
N LEU A 15 10.95 8.79 -30.36
CA LEU A 15 10.49 8.20 -29.11
C LEU A 15 11.66 7.98 -28.14
N HIS A 16 12.76 7.35 -28.57
CA HIS A 16 13.92 7.09 -27.70
C HIS A 16 14.59 8.37 -27.21
N ARG A 17 14.75 9.36 -28.10
CA ARG A 17 15.36 10.64 -27.72
C ARG A 17 14.44 11.42 -26.79
N ALA A 18 13.14 11.47 -27.05
CA ALA A 18 12.21 12.27 -26.25
C ALA A 18 11.98 11.69 -24.85
N ILE A 19 11.93 10.35 -24.72
CA ILE A 19 11.63 9.71 -23.43
C ILE A 19 12.88 9.38 -22.61
N SER A 20 13.93 8.86 -23.25
CA SER A 20 15.12 8.34 -22.56
C SER A 20 16.40 9.12 -22.85
N ASN A 21 16.38 10.07 -23.79
CA ASN A 21 17.56 10.79 -24.25
C ASN A 21 18.72 9.86 -24.68
N GLU A 22 18.39 8.73 -25.26
CA GLU A 22 19.33 7.67 -25.64
C GLU A 22 19.19 7.32 -27.12
N SER A 23 20.32 6.98 -27.75
CA SER A 23 20.36 6.32 -29.06
C SER A 23 20.55 4.83 -28.81
N ARG A 24 19.65 3.99 -29.31
CA ARG A 24 19.69 2.55 -29.04
C ARG A 24 20.80 1.87 -29.84
N THR A 25 21.29 0.75 -29.34
CA THR A 25 22.21 -0.09 -30.12
C THR A 25 21.49 -0.63 -31.36
N TYR A 26 22.27 -1.07 -32.34
CA TYR A 26 21.74 -1.57 -33.61
C TYR A 26 20.67 -2.65 -33.45
N GLU A 27 20.89 -3.57 -32.51
CA GLU A 27 20.01 -4.70 -32.27
C GLU A 27 18.68 -4.27 -31.68
N ILE A 28 18.69 -3.44 -30.62
CA ILE A 28 17.47 -2.95 -29.98
C ILE A 28 16.63 -2.14 -30.99
N TYR A 29 17.30 -1.26 -31.77
CA TYR A 29 16.64 -0.43 -32.76
C TYR A 29 15.99 -1.23 -33.88
N THR A 30 16.69 -2.21 -34.46
CA THR A 30 16.16 -3.07 -35.53
C THR A 30 15.03 -3.97 -35.05
N ASN A 31 15.10 -4.50 -33.82
CA ASN A 31 14.03 -5.29 -33.22
C ASN A 31 12.74 -4.48 -33.05
N GLN A 32 12.86 -3.27 -32.53
CA GLN A 32 11.71 -2.41 -32.32
C GLN A 32 11.10 -1.95 -33.64
N LEU A 33 11.92 -1.67 -34.66
CA LEU A 33 11.41 -1.43 -36.02
C LEU A 33 10.61 -2.60 -36.57
N ALA A 34 11.07 -3.84 -36.35
CA ALA A 34 10.38 -5.05 -36.78
C ALA A 34 9.07 -5.31 -36.02
N ALA A 35 8.96 -4.85 -34.77
CA ALA A 35 7.74 -4.97 -33.98
C ALA A 35 6.63 -3.99 -34.41
N ILE A 36 6.99 -2.79 -34.88
CA ILE A 36 6.03 -1.70 -35.22
C ILE A 36 4.88 -2.15 -36.16
N PRO A 37 5.08 -2.94 -37.24
CA PRO A 37 3.99 -3.40 -38.09
C PRO A 37 2.93 -4.23 -37.35
N SER A 38 3.29 -4.91 -36.25
CA SER A 38 2.41 -5.80 -35.50
C SER A 38 1.70 -5.11 -34.34
N ILE A 39 2.41 -4.27 -33.58
CA ILE A 39 1.88 -3.61 -32.37
C ILE A 39 1.50 -2.14 -32.59
N GLY A 40 2.08 -1.49 -33.60
CA GLY A 40 1.94 -0.06 -33.84
C GLY A 40 2.85 0.80 -32.95
N ILE A 41 3.29 1.94 -33.48
CA ILE A 41 4.22 2.85 -32.78
C ILE A 41 3.61 3.46 -31.51
N ASN A 42 2.30 3.68 -31.48
CA ASN A 42 1.62 4.25 -30.32
C ASN A 42 1.57 3.29 -29.13
N GLU A 43 1.40 1.99 -29.39
CA GLU A 43 1.41 0.96 -28.35
C GLU A 43 2.83 0.77 -27.81
N LEU A 44 3.84 0.80 -28.68
CA LEU A 44 5.25 0.82 -28.24
C LEU A 44 5.54 2.05 -27.37
N ALA A 45 5.07 3.23 -27.78
CA ALA A 45 5.20 4.45 -27.00
C ALA A 45 4.51 4.35 -25.62
N ARG A 46 3.34 3.71 -25.55
CA ARG A 46 2.64 3.44 -24.28
C ARG A 46 3.42 2.51 -23.36
N GLN A 47 4.10 1.50 -23.91
CA GLN A 47 4.96 0.59 -23.12
C GLN A 47 6.13 1.35 -22.49
N TYR A 48 6.75 2.29 -23.23
CA TYR A 48 7.80 3.16 -22.69
C TYR A 48 7.33 4.09 -21.55
N SER A 49 6.03 4.40 -21.48
CA SER A 49 5.48 5.14 -20.34
C SER A 49 5.57 4.35 -19.03
N ALA A 50 5.54 3.01 -19.08
CA ALA A 50 5.48 2.17 -17.88
C ALA A 50 6.73 2.32 -17.01
N SER A 51 7.92 2.45 -17.61
CA SER A 51 9.18 2.66 -16.88
C SER A 51 9.25 4.01 -16.15
N HIS A 52 8.32 4.93 -16.43
CA HIS A 52 8.26 6.26 -15.84
C HIS A 52 7.02 6.45 -14.93
N GLY A 53 6.29 5.37 -14.62
CA GLY A 53 5.06 5.44 -13.81
C GLY A 53 5.28 6.01 -12.40
N GLY A 54 6.49 5.89 -11.85
CA GLY A 54 6.88 6.44 -10.55
C GLY A 54 7.15 7.95 -10.52
N MET A 55 7.24 8.61 -11.68
CA MET A 55 7.50 10.06 -11.74
C MET A 55 6.21 10.87 -11.59
N SER A 56 6.34 12.09 -11.07
CA SER A 56 5.26 13.10 -11.08
C SER A 56 5.11 13.71 -12.46
N GLU A 57 3.94 14.25 -12.78
CA GLU A 57 3.65 14.95 -14.04
C GLU A 57 4.58 16.15 -14.25
N ASP A 58 5.02 16.77 -13.15
CA ASP A 58 5.99 17.87 -13.14
C ASP A 58 7.39 17.39 -13.54
N ALA A 59 7.83 16.25 -13.01
CA ALA A 59 9.10 15.64 -13.39
C ALA A 59 9.07 15.12 -14.84
N LEU A 60 7.93 14.58 -15.28
CA LEU A 60 7.73 14.10 -16.64
C LEU A 60 7.73 15.25 -17.66
N SER A 61 7.04 16.36 -17.37
CA SER A 61 7.02 17.53 -18.26
C SER A 61 8.42 18.14 -18.38
N THR A 62 9.15 18.23 -17.26
CA THR A 62 10.56 18.67 -17.23
C THR A 62 11.45 17.76 -18.08
N MET A 63 11.34 16.44 -17.91
CA MET A 63 12.14 15.46 -18.63
C MET A 63 11.91 15.56 -20.14
N VAL A 64 10.65 15.49 -20.58
CA VAL A 64 10.31 15.52 -22.01
C VAL A 64 10.78 16.83 -22.66
N LEU A 65 10.54 17.99 -22.03
CA LEU A 65 10.98 19.27 -22.59
C LEU A 65 12.49 19.48 -22.55
N THR A 66 13.18 18.91 -21.54
CA THR A 66 14.65 18.88 -21.51
C THR A 66 15.20 18.11 -22.70
N ASN A 67 14.67 16.91 -22.92
CA ASN A 67 15.12 16.01 -23.98
C ASN A 67 14.83 16.56 -25.39
N LEU A 68 13.70 17.27 -25.54
CA LEU A 68 13.35 17.99 -26.78
C LEU A 68 14.17 19.29 -26.98
N GLY A 69 14.97 19.70 -26.00
CA GLY A 69 15.77 20.92 -26.06
C GLY A 69 14.91 22.21 -26.03
N LEU A 70 13.77 22.15 -25.35
CA LEU A 70 12.78 23.23 -25.25
C LEU A 70 12.85 23.98 -23.91
N LEU A 71 13.67 23.51 -22.95
CA LEU A 71 13.94 24.25 -21.72
C LEU A 71 15.12 25.24 -21.88
N PRO A 72 15.09 26.37 -21.15
CA PRO A 72 14.04 26.79 -20.21
C PRO A 72 12.80 27.39 -20.91
N ASN A 73 11.60 26.89 -20.58
CA ASN A 73 10.31 27.45 -21.03
C ASN A 73 9.20 27.09 -20.02
N ALA A 74 8.97 27.97 -19.04
CA ALA A 74 8.06 27.71 -17.92
C ALA A 74 6.60 27.55 -18.37
N ASP A 75 6.14 28.37 -19.31
CA ASP A 75 4.76 28.32 -19.80
C ASP A 75 4.46 26.99 -20.51
N LEU A 76 5.41 26.50 -21.32
CA LEU A 76 5.28 25.21 -21.99
C LEU A 76 5.36 24.03 -21.00
N GLN A 77 6.18 24.16 -19.95
CA GLN A 77 6.29 23.16 -18.90
C GLN A 77 5.00 23.02 -18.08
N VAL A 78 4.37 24.15 -17.74
CA VAL A 78 3.05 24.18 -17.09
C VAL A 78 1.99 23.57 -18.01
N ALA A 79 1.93 24.01 -19.28
CA ALA A 79 0.96 23.50 -20.23
C ALA A 79 1.08 21.98 -20.46
N LEU A 80 2.31 21.45 -20.56
CA LEU A 80 2.54 20.01 -20.71
C LEU A 80 2.16 19.22 -19.46
N LYS A 81 2.47 19.75 -18.27
CA LYS A 81 2.05 19.14 -17.00
C LYS A 81 0.52 19.04 -16.92
N ASP A 82 -0.19 20.14 -17.19
CA ASP A 82 -1.65 20.18 -17.15
C ASP A 82 -2.26 19.20 -18.16
N TYR A 83 -1.65 19.09 -19.34
CA TYR A 83 -2.05 18.11 -20.34
C TYR A 83 -1.86 16.67 -19.84
N LEU A 84 -0.70 16.34 -19.26
CA LEU A 84 -0.42 15.01 -18.70
C LEU A 84 -1.37 14.65 -17.54
N ILE A 85 -1.79 15.62 -16.73
CA ILE A 85 -2.84 15.44 -15.72
C ILE A 85 -4.17 15.07 -16.40
N ALA A 86 -4.54 15.80 -17.45
CA ALA A 86 -5.82 15.60 -18.12
C ALA A 86 -5.91 14.26 -18.88
N ILE A 87 -4.83 13.84 -19.54
CA ILE A 87 -4.82 12.60 -20.34
C ILE A 87 -4.30 11.37 -19.57
N GLY A 88 -3.74 11.57 -18.39
CA GLY A 88 -3.09 10.54 -17.58
C GLY A 88 -1.62 10.27 -17.99
N LYS A 89 -0.73 10.26 -16.99
CA LYS A 89 0.72 10.06 -17.18
C LYS A 89 1.12 8.72 -17.82
N ILE A 90 0.25 7.72 -17.80
CA ILE A 90 0.45 6.45 -18.52
C ILE A 90 0.61 6.64 -20.05
N ASN A 91 0.23 7.82 -20.56
CA ASN A 91 0.33 8.16 -21.97
C ASN A 91 1.56 9.03 -22.30
N VAL A 92 2.48 9.26 -21.35
CA VAL A 92 3.61 10.17 -21.55
C VAL A 92 4.50 9.82 -22.75
N GLY A 93 4.73 8.54 -23.04
CA GLY A 93 5.49 8.12 -24.23
C GLY A 93 4.80 8.50 -25.53
N THR A 94 3.46 8.38 -25.61
CA THR A 94 2.68 8.83 -26.77
C THR A 94 2.75 10.34 -26.92
N VAL A 95 2.66 11.10 -25.81
CA VAL A 95 2.80 12.56 -25.84
C VAL A 95 4.21 12.99 -26.27
N ALA A 96 5.24 12.34 -25.74
CA ALA A 96 6.62 12.61 -26.10
C ALA A 96 6.87 12.40 -27.61
N LEU A 97 6.33 11.31 -28.17
CA LEU A 97 6.38 11.06 -29.61
C LEU A 97 5.66 12.15 -30.41
N GLN A 98 4.44 12.50 -30.03
CA GLN A 98 3.66 13.55 -30.71
C GLN A 98 4.35 14.92 -30.67
N LEU A 99 4.91 15.30 -29.51
CA LEU A 99 5.67 16.54 -29.38
C LEU A 99 6.96 16.52 -30.22
N GLY A 100 7.65 15.38 -30.27
CA GLY A 100 8.81 15.18 -31.14
C GLY A 100 8.46 15.35 -32.63
N GLN A 101 7.32 14.81 -33.06
CA GLN A 101 6.80 14.95 -34.42
C GLN A 101 6.40 16.39 -34.74
N ILE A 102 5.69 17.06 -33.82
CA ILE A 102 5.32 18.48 -33.95
C ILE A 102 6.58 19.33 -34.10
N LEU A 103 7.53 19.19 -33.17
CA LEU A 103 8.77 19.97 -33.16
C LEU A 103 9.57 19.75 -34.46
N SER A 104 9.63 18.52 -34.95
CA SER A 104 10.31 18.19 -36.21
C SER A 104 9.78 18.98 -37.41
N GLY A 105 8.48 19.32 -37.41
CA GLY A 105 7.84 20.11 -38.46
C GLY A 105 8.07 21.63 -38.40
N LEU A 106 8.71 22.16 -37.34
CA LEU A 106 8.79 23.60 -37.08
C LEU A 106 10.07 24.29 -37.55
N GLU A 107 10.96 23.64 -38.30
CA GLU A 107 12.25 24.23 -38.70
C GLU A 107 12.15 25.55 -39.46
N ASN A 108 11.10 25.71 -40.26
CA ASN A 108 10.85 26.90 -41.07
C ASN A 108 9.64 27.68 -40.55
N ALA A 109 9.26 27.47 -39.28
CA ALA A 109 8.14 28.16 -38.68
C ALA A 109 8.36 29.68 -38.70
N THR A 110 7.29 30.40 -39.05
CA THR A 110 7.25 31.87 -39.04
C THR A 110 6.16 32.34 -38.07
N GLY A 111 6.09 33.65 -37.80
CA GLY A 111 5.14 34.21 -36.84
C GLY A 111 5.41 33.74 -35.41
N ASP A 112 4.36 33.47 -34.64
CA ASP A 112 4.46 33.14 -33.21
C ASP A 112 5.19 31.81 -32.94
N LEU A 113 5.25 30.91 -33.93
CA LEU A 113 5.96 29.64 -33.84
C LEU A 113 7.44 29.75 -34.21
N ALA A 114 7.90 30.90 -34.72
CA ALA A 114 9.30 31.10 -35.12
C ALA A 114 10.28 30.88 -33.97
N ILE A 115 9.82 31.06 -32.72
CA ILE A 115 10.61 30.80 -31.50
C ILE A 115 11.11 29.34 -31.40
N TYR A 116 10.41 28.39 -32.02
CA TYR A 116 10.76 26.97 -32.00
C TYR A 116 11.65 26.54 -33.15
N SER A 117 11.84 27.38 -34.19
CA SER A 117 12.59 27.03 -35.40
C SER A 117 14.01 26.55 -35.11
N ALA A 118 14.73 27.23 -34.22
CA ALA A 118 16.09 26.85 -33.84
C ALA A 118 16.14 25.54 -33.04
N ALA A 119 15.14 25.29 -32.18
CA ALA A 119 15.03 24.04 -31.44
C ALA A 119 14.66 22.87 -32.37
N ALA A 120 13.75 23.09 -33.31
CA ALA A 120 13.37 22.13 -34.34
C ALA A 120 14.56 21.67 -35.18
N VAL A 121 15.43 22.60 -35.60
CA VAL A 121 16.66 22.25 -36.33
C VAL A 121 17.60 21.39 -35.47
N ARG A 122 17.79 21.73 -34.19
CA ARG A 122 18.60 20.90 -33.27
C ARG A 122 17.98 19.52 -33.08
N TRP A 123 16.68 19.46 -32.87
CA TRP A 123 15.93 18.22 -32.69
C TRP A 123 16.05 17.30 -33.91
N ASN A 124 15.88 17.83 -35.13
CA ASN A 124 16.02 17.03 -36.35
C ASN A 124 17.45 16.53 -36.57
N ASN A 125 18.47 17.34 -36.22
CA ASN A 125 19.85 16.87 -36.22
C ASN A 125 20.06 15.75 -35.19
N GLU A 126 19.45 15.85 -34.01
CA GLU A 126 19.54 14.83 -32.96
C GLU A 126 18.86 13.52 -33.36
N VAL A 127 17.66 13.59 -33.94
CA VAL A 127 16.93 12.42 -34.48
C VAL A 127 17.73 11.77 -35.60
N THR A 128 18.34 12.57 -36.47
CA THR A 128 19.20 12.08 -37.55
C THR A 128 20.46 11.40 -37.01
N ALA A 129 21.11 12.00 -36.00
CA ALA A 129 22.27 11.42 -35.35
C ALA A 129 21.92 10.12 -34.59
N SER A 130 20.78 10.10 -33.90
CA SER A 130 20.24 8.92 -33.23
C SER A 130 19.97 7.79 -34.21
N HIS A 131 19.32 8.09 -35.34
CA HIS A 131 19.09 7.11 -36.40
C HIS A 131 20.42 6.63 -37.01
N ALA A 132 21.35 7.53 -37.33
CA ALA A 132 22.65 7.18 -37.91
C ALA A 132 23.47 6.29 -36.95
N TYR A 133 23.38 6.55 -35.64
CA TYR A 133 23.98 5.69 -34.62
C TYR A 133 23.27 4.32 -34.59
N SER A 134 21.95 4.32 -34.43
CA SER A 134 21.15 3.12 -34.16
C SER A 134 20.95 2.23 -35.40
N SER A 135 21.12 2.76 -36.61
CA SER A 135 21.06 1.99 -37.86
C SER A 135 22.41 1.46 -38.30
N ASN A 136 23.51 1.85 -37.66
CA ASN A 136 24.85 1.41 -37.98
C ASN A 136 25.17 0.07 -37.27
N PRO A 137 25.36 -1.04 -38.00
CA PRO A 137 25.68 -2.34 -37.40
C PRO A 137 26.98 -2.34 -36.58
N ALA A 138 27.90 -1.40 -36.82
CA ALA A 138 29.13 -1.27 -36.04
C ALA A 138 28.89 -0.74 -34.61
N ASN A 139 27.72 -0.15 -34.35
CA ASN A 139 27.27 0.25 -33.01
C ASN A 139 26.43 -0.86 -32.33
N GLY A 140 26.49 -2.07 -32.87
CA GLY A 140 26.06 -3.27 -32.17
C GLY A 140 27.08 -3.71 -31.13
N MET A 141 26.70 -4.62 -30.24
CA MET A 141 27.71 -5.33 -29.45
C MET A 141 28.55 -6.14 -30.44
N GLY A 142 29.88 -5.95 -30.44
CA GLY A 142 30.80 -6.54 -31.43
C GLY A 142 30.67 -8.06 -31.62
N PRO A 143 31.43 -8.68 -32.55
CA PRO A 143 31.20 -10.04 -33.01
C PRO A 143 31.55 -11.08 -31.93
N ILE A 144 30.66 -11.25 -30.97
CA ILE A 144 30.43 -12.51 -30.28
C ILE A 144 29.54 -13.28 -31.26
N GLY A 145 30.03 -14.40 -31.78
CA GLY A 145 29.23 -15.24 -32.68
C GLY A 145 27.93 -15.64 -32.00
N ASN A 146 26.85 -14.93 -32.30
CA ASN A 146 25.55 -15.21 -31.74
C ASN A 146 24.48 -15.10 -32.85
N PRO A 147 23.89 -16.22 -33.30
CA PRO A 147 22.82 -16.24 -34.31
C PRO A 147 21.45 -15.73 -33.78
N TYR A 148 21.43 -14.81 -32.80
CA TYR A 148 20.25 -14.50 -31.98
C TYR A 148 19.79 -13.06 -32.12
N PHE A 149 19.08 -12.74 -33.20
CA PHE A 149 17.93 -11.84 -33.16
C PHE A 149 16.99 -12.27 -34.28
N ASN A 150 16.51 -13.52 -34.18
CA ASN A 150 15.27 -13.87 -34.87
C ASN A 150 14.14 -13.12 -34.15
N VAL A 151 13.22 -12.53 -34.92
CA VAL A 151 11.89 -12.16 -34.42
C VAL A 151 11.35 -13.35 -33.62
N GLY A 152 11.18 -13.18 -32.33
CA GLY A 152 10.87 -14.27 -31.42
C GLY A 152 9.83 -13.86 -30.40
N THR A 153 9.03 -14.84 -30.00
CA THR A 153 8.35 -14.86 -28.70
C THR A 153 9.32 -15.48 -27.71
N GLY A 154 9.32 -15.04 -26.45
CA GLY A 154 10.06 -15.73 -25.41
C GLY A 154 9.67 -17.22 -25.35
N THR A 155 10.55 -18.02 -24.77
CA THR A 155 10.44 -19.47 -24.75
C THR A 155 10.04 -19.97 -23.36
N THR A 156 9.43 -21.15 -23.33
CA THR A 156 9.22 -21.88 -22.08
C THR A 156 10.25 -22.99 -21.97
N LEU A 157 11.14 -22.90 -20.98
CA LEU A 157 12.16 -23.90 -20.69
C LEU A 157 11.71 -24.73 -19.48
N THR A 158 11.61 -26.05 -19.65
CA THR A 158 11.19 -26.95 -18.56
C THR A 158 12.42 -27.52 -17.86
N LEU A 159 12.44 -27.41 -16.53
CA LEU A 159 13.48 -27.97 -15.69
C LEU A 159 13.31 -29.50 -15.54
N THR A 160 14.43 -30.16 -15.27
CA THR A 160 14.53 -31.59 -15.09
C THR A 160 14.88 -31.93 -13.63
N SER A 161 14.98 -33.22 -13.30
CA SER A 161 15.45 -33.63 -11.97
C SER A 161 16.99 -33.63 -11.85
N SER A 162 17.69 -33.25 -12.93
CA SER A 162 19.15 -33.11 -12.95
C SER A 162 19.54 -31.65 -12.72
N VAL A 163 20.84 -31.39 -12.59
CA VAL A 163 21.34 -30.01 -12.54
C VAL A 163 21.10 -29.35 -13.89
N ASP A 164 20.29 -28.29 -13.87
CA ASP A 164 19.95 -27.54 -15.06
C ASP A 164 20.83 -26.29 -15.18
N VAL A 165 21.36 -26.05 -16.39
CA VAL A 165 22.04 -24.80 -16.77
C VAL A 165 21.33 -24.27 -18.01
N LEU A 166 20.37 -23.39 -17.79
CA LEU A 166 19.45 -22.92 -18.82
C LEU A 166 19.62 -21.41 -19.00
N SER A 167 19.67 -21.00 -20.27
CA SER A 167 19.64 -19.59 -20.66
C SER A 167 18.43 -19.35 -21.55
N GLY A 168 17.65 -18.34 -21.20
CA GLY A 168 16.57 -17.80 -22.00
C GLY A 168 17.08 -17.05 -23.23
N THR A 169 16.13 -16.42 -23.88
CA THR A 169 16.29 -15.64 -25.10
C THR A 169 16.51 -14.16 -24.77
N LEU A 170 16.12 -13.26 -25.66
CA LEU A 170 16.23 -11.81 -25.47
C LEU A 170 14.85 -11.19 -25.19
N TYR A 171 13.86 -12.02 -24.92
CA TYR A 171 12.45 -11.71 -24.75
C TYR A 171 11.96 -12.31 -23.43
N ASP A 172 10.74 -12.00 -22.98
CA ASP A 172 10.22 -12.55 -21.72
C ASP A 172 10.04 -14.09 -21.79
N ASP A 173 10.93 -14.83 -21.14
CA ASP A 173 10.96 -16.28 -21.03
C ASP A 173 10.25 -16.80 -19.76
N VAL A 174 9.90 -18.09 -19.80
CA VAL A 174 9.31 -18.82 -18.67
C VAL A 174 10.13 -20.07 -18.37
N PHE A 175 10.69 -20.14 -17.16
CA PHE A 175 11.33 -21.34 -16.62
C PHE A 175 10.31 -22.10 -15.79
N LEU A 176 10.10 -23.38 -16.09
CA LEU A 176 9.01 -24.17 -15.55
C LEU A 176 9.53 -25.42 -14.84
N ALA A 177 9.32 -25.50 -13.53
CA ALA A 177 9.52 -26.67 -12.69
C ALA A 177 8.16 -27.11 -12.11
N PRO A 178 7.30 -27.81 -12.89
CA PRO A 178 5.89 -27.98 -12.54
C PRO A 178 5.62 -29.05 -11.48
N ALA A 179 6.66 -29.72 -10.97
CA ALA A 179 6.55 -30.79 -9.98
C ALA A 179 7.69 -30.67 -8.94
N PRO A 180 7.47 -31.18 -7.71
CA PRO A 180 8.50 -31.27 -6.69
C PRO A 180 9.79 -31.93 -7.18
N GLY A 181 10.93 -31.46 -6.68
CA GLY A 181 12.26 -31.98 -6.99
C GLY A 181 12.81 -31.64 -8.38
N LEU A 182 12.12 -30.79 -9.16
CA LEU A 182 12.62 -30.30 -10.45
C LEU A 182 13.41 -28.99 -10.35
N LEU A 183 13.20 -28.20 -9.30
CA LEU A 183 14.06 -27.06 -9.00
C LEU A 183 15.03 -27.46 -7.89
N GLY A 184 16.32 -27.36 -8.15
CA GLY A 184 17.39 -27.64 -7.21
C GLY A 184 18.28 -26.44 -6.93
N SER A 185 18.92 -26.41 -5.77
CA SER A 185 19.95 -25.40 -5.45
C SER A 185 21.14 -25.35 -6.41
N PRO A 186 21.56 -26.46 -7.06
CA PRO A 186 22.63 -26.40 -8.06
C PRO A 186 22.25 -25.73 -9.39
N ASP A 187 20.95 -25.52 -9.64
CA ASP A 187 20.49 -25.02 -10.94
C ASP A 187 20.94 -23.58 -11.19
N ILE A 188 21.20 -23.29 -12.46
CA ILE A 188 21.63 -21.99 -12.94
C ILE A 188 20.67 -21.57 -14.05
N LEU A 189 19.82 -20.59 -13.75
CA LEU A 189 18.85 -20.06 -14.70
C LEU A 189 19.22 -18.61 -15.03
N ASN A 190 19.33 -18.33 -16.32
CA ASN A 190 19.59 -16.98 -16.83
C ASN A 190 18.44 -16.59 -17.74
N GLY A 191 17.67 -15.56 -17.40
CA GLY A 191 16.56 -15.09 -18.24
C GLY A 191 16.99 -14.58 -19.61
N GLY A 192 18.24 -14.11 -19.72
CA GLY A 192 18.79 -13.59 -20.95
C GLY A 192 18.60 -12.08 -21.06
N GLY A 193 17.76 -11.60 -22.00
CA GLY A 193 17.52 -10.18 -22.24
C GLY A 193 16.16 -9.69 -21.72
N ASP A 194 16.06 -8.40 -21.35
CA ASP A 194 14.83 -7.81 -20.83
C ASP A 194 13.82 -7.53 -21.97
N GLY A 195 12.80 -8.38 -22.08
CA GLY A 195 11.68 -8.24 -23.02
C GLY A 195 10.65 -7.17 -22.64
N GLY A 196 10.86 -6.47 -21.52
CA GLY A 196 10.02 -5.38 -21.01
C GLY A 196 8.98 -5.80 -19.97
N ARG A 197 8.60 -7.09 -19.87
CA ARG A 197 7.78 -7.59 -18.74
C ARG A 197 8.61 -8.39 -17.74
N GLY A 198 9.78 -8.87 -18.15
CA GLY A 198 10.73 -9.64 -17.35
C GLY A 198 10.44 -11.13 -17.35
N ASP A 199 11.49 -11.91 -17.13
CA ASP A 199 11.50 -13.36 -17.14
C ASP A 199 10.83 -13.94 -15.88
N ILE A 200 10.23 -15.12 -16.03
CA ILE A 200 9.45 -15.77 -14.98
C ILE A 200 10.04 -17.15 -14.65
N LEU A 201 10.25 -17.43 -13.37
CA LEU A 201 10.37 -18.79 -12.85
C LEU A 201 9.03 -19.21 -12.21
N MET A 202 8.48 -20.34 -12.65
CA MET A 202 7.33 -21.01 -12.04
C MET A 202 7.78 -22.38 -11.51
N ALA A 203 7.73 -22.58 -10.20
CA ALA A 203 8.19 -23.81 -9.56
C ALA A 203 7.20 -24.36 -8.53
N THR A 204 7.11 -25.68 -8.45
CA THR A 204 6.42 -26.40 -7.37
C THR A 204 7.45 -27.04 -6.46
N LEU A 205 7.38 -26.74 -5.16
CA LEU A 205 8.24 -27.34 -4.14
C LEU A 205 7.46 -28.36 -3.33
N GLY A 206 8.06 -29.52 -3.10
CA GLY A 206 7.56 -30.56 -2.20
C GLY A 206 7.62 -30.14 -0.73
N GLY A 207 6.93 -30.90 0.13
CA GLY A 207 6.99 -30.65 1.57
C GLY A 207 8.41 -30.83 2.12
N GLY A 208 8.90 -29.84 2.86
CA GLY A 208 10.25 -29.81 3.44
C GLY A 208 11.39 -29.58 2.44
N GLU A 209 11.10 -29.37 1.15
CA GLU A 209 12.13 -29.03 0.17
C GLU A 209 12.71 -27.65 0.46
N ALA A 210 14.04 -27.51 0.39
CA ALA A 210 14.74 -26.25 0.58
C ALA A 210 15.70 -26.01 -0.59
N VAL A 211 15.45 -24.94 -1.37
CA VAL A 211 16.17 -24.66 -2.62
C VAL A 211 16.73 -23.24 -2.65
N ALA A 212 17.90 -23.06 -3.25
CA ALA A 212 18.58 -21.77 -3.43
C ALA A 212 19.27 -21.68 -4.80
N PRO A 213 18.52 -21.73 -5.91
CA PRO A 213 19.08 -21.74 -7.27
C PRO A 213 19.81 -20.43 -7.59
N LYS A 214 20.73 -20.46 -8.57
CA LYS A 214 21.37 -19.25 -9.10
C LYS A 214 20.47 -18.65 -10.19
N LEU A 215 19.98 -17.44 -9.95
CA LEU A 215 19.04 -16.76 -10.85
C LEU A 215 19.65 -15.44 -11.34
N TYR A 216 19.79 -15.28 -12.65
CA TYR A 216 20.28 -14.06 -13.30
C TYR A 216 19.20 -13.55 -14.26
N GLY A 217 18.83 -12.27 -14.16
CA GLY A 217 17.78 -11.71 -15.01
C GLY A 217 16.46 -12.47 -14.93
N ILE A 218 16.08 -12.95 -13.73
CA ILE A 218 14.75 -13.51 -13.47
C ILE A 218 14.02 -12.53 -12.57
N GLU A 219 13.11 -11.74 -13.13
CA GLU A 219 12.46 -10.66 -12.39
C GLU A 219 11.26 -11.15 -11.57
N ARG A 220 10.66 -12.28 -11.94
CA ARG A 220 9.46 -12.81 -11.29
C ARG A 220 9.64 -14.27 -10.93
N VAL A 221 9.39 -14.60 -9.67
CA VAL A 221 9.39 -15.97 -9.18
C VAL A 221 8.02 -16.30 -8.61
N ILE A 222 7.49 -17.45 -8.98
CA ILE A 222 6.18 -17.97 -8.56
C ILE A 222 6.42 -19.38 -8.01
N ILE A 223 6.12 -19.56 -6.73
CA ILE A 223 6.32 -20.82 -6.00
C ILE A 223 4.99 -21.37 -5.53
N THR A 224 4.64 -22.57 -5.97
CA THR A 224 3.62 -23.39 -5.31
C THR A 224 4.32 -24.25 -4.25
N ALA A 225 4.15 -23.87 -2.98
CA ALA A 225 4.91 -24.44 -1.87
C ALA A 225 4.16 -25.59 -1.17
N GLY A 226 4.86 -26.71 -0.97
CA GLY A 226 4.47 -27.75 -0.01
C GLY A 226 4.68 -27.32 1.44
N GLU A 227 4.22 -28.15 2.37
CA GLU A 227 4.37 -27.89 3.81
C GLU A 227 5.84 -27.80 4.23
N SER A 228 6.20 -26.74 4.94
CA SER A 228 7.56 -26.38 5.35
C SER A 228 8.57 -26.23 4.20
N ALA A 229 8.11 -25.99 2.97
CA ALA A 229 9.02 -25.73 1.85
C ALA A 229 9.72 -24.37 2.01
N GLN A 230 10.94 -24.27 1.48
CA GLN A 230 11.77 -23.08 1.53
C GLN A 230 12.35 -22.75 0.15
N PHE A 231 12.16 -21.50 -0.28
CA PHE A 231 12.84 -20.91 -1.42
C PHE A 231 13.75 -19.78 -0.93
N SER A 232 15.04 -19.81 -1.28
CA SER A 232 16.00 -18.76 -0.97
C SER A 232 16.41 -18.01 -2.23
N SER A 233 16.39 -16.68 -2.18
CA SER A 233 16.91 -15.79 -3.21
C SER A 233 18.36 -15.34 -2.96
N ALA A 234 19.09 -16.00 -2.05
CA ALA A 234 20.47 -15.62 -1.72
C ALA A 234 21.41 -15.58 -2.94
N ASN A 235 21.10 -16.38 -3.97
CA ASN A 235 21.87 -16.49 -5.20
C ASN A 235 21.15 -15.84 -6.41
N ALA A 236 20.21 -14.93 -6.16
CA ALA A 236 19.48 -14.20 -7.19
C ALA A 236 19.84 -12.70 -7.15
N THR A 237 19.97 -12.07 -8.33
CA THR A 237 20.37 -10.65 -8.41
C THR A 237 19.21 -9.68 -8.65
N ASP A 238 18.14 -10.11 -9.32
CA ASP A 238 17.19 -9.18 -9.96
C ASP A 238 15.70 -9.50 -9.69
N ILE A 239 15.38 -10.30 -8.68
CA ILE A 239 13.98 -10.63 -8.36
C ILE A 239 13.24 -9.36 -7.91
N ARG A 240 12.28 -8.91 -8.73
CA ARG A 240 11.38 -7.79 -8.44
C ARG A 240 10.10 -8.25 -7.75
N MET A 241 9.63 -9.46 -8.07
CA MET A 241 8.45 -10.06 -7.46
C MET A 241 8.66 -11.53 -7.10
N LEU A 242 8.22 -11.91 -5.90
CA LEU A 242 8.24 -13.29 -5.41
C LEU A 242 6.86 -13.67 -4.87
N TRP A 243 6.21 -14.64 -5.51
CA TRP A 243 4.83 -15.03 -5.22
C TRP A 243 4.74 -16.43 -4.64
N GLY A 244 3.99 -16.60 -3.55
CA GLY A 244 3.39 -17.88 -3.17
C GLY A 244 2.07 -18.06 -3.93
N ASP A 245 1.92 -19.16 -4.67
CA ASP A 245 0.76 -19.41 -5.54
C ASP A 245 0.01 -20.68 -5.15
N GLY A 246 -1.32 -20.56 -5.00
CA GLY A 246 -2.22 -21.65 -4.64
C GLY A 246 -2.33 -21.85 -3.13
N ALA A 247 -2.72 -23.06 -2.72
CA ALA A 247 -2.84 -23.46 -1.31
C ALA A 247 -1.52 -23.26 -0.56
N THR A 248 -1.35 -22.11 0.10
CA THR A 248 -0.22 -21.86 0.99
C THR A 248 -0.31 -22.85 2.14
N ARG A 249 0.76 -23.61 2.34
CA ARG A 249 1.02 -24.32 3.60
C ARG A 249 2.11 -23.53 4.32
N PRO A 250 2.46 -23.85 5.58
CA PRO A 250 3.63 -23.25 6.19
C PRO A 250 4.82 -23.25 5.22
N ALA A 251 5.37 -22.10 4.87
CA ALA A 251 6.43 -21.98 3.88
C ALA A 251 7.36 -20.82 4.24
N THR A 252 8.57 -20.83 3.70
CA THR A 252 9.55 -19.77 3.93
C THR A 252 10.14 -19.25 2.64
N PHE A 253 10.08 -17.93 2.45
CA PHE A 253 10.94 -17.22 1.50
C PHE A 253 12.10 -16.62 2.27
N ALA A 254 13.32 -16.99 1.90
CA ALA A 254 14.53 -16.61 2.60
C ALA A 254 15.43 -15.72 1.74
N ASP A 255 16.21 -14.88 2.40
CA ASP A 255 17.22 -14.01 1.77
C ASP A 255 16.60 -13.08 0.71
N VAL A 256 15.37 -12.63 0.97
CA VAL A 256 14.60 -11.79 0.04
C VAL A 256 15.11 -10.36 0.09
N SER A 257 15.40 -9.75 -1.06
CA SER A 257 15.79 -8.33 -1.08
C SER A 257 14.66 -7.45 -0.55
N LEU A 258 14.96 -6.42 0.24
CA LEU A 258 13.98 -5.42 0.70
C LEU A 258 13.27 -4.71 -0.47
N ASN A 259 13.90 -4.67 -1.66
CA ASN A 259 13.30 -4.10 -2.88
C ASN A 259 12.35 -5.08 -3.60
N THR A 260 12.30 -6.35 -3.21
CA THR A 260 11.42 -7.35 -3.80
C THR A 260 10.02 -7.22 -3.21
N THR A 261 9.01 -7.09 -4.06
CA THR A 261 7.62 -7.23 -3.63
C THR A 261 7.29 -8.71 -3.47
N VAL A 262 6.90 -9.12 -2.27
CA VAL A 262 6.46 -10.48 -2.01
C VAL A 262 4.94 -10.53 -2.07
N GLY A 263 4.36 -11.62 -2.54
CA GLY A 263 2.91 -11.75 -2.50
C GLY A 263 2.41 -13.15 -2.29
N VAL A 264 1.16 -13.24 -1.83
CA VAL A 264 0.37 -14.46 -1.77
C VAL A 264 -0.76 -14.30 -2.77
N ARG A 265 -0.94 -15.30 -3.64
CA ARG A 265 -2.01 -15.28 -4.63
C ARG A 265 -2.74 -16.61 -4.78
N ASN A 266 -4.02 -16.52 -5.14
CA ASN A 266 -4.90 -17.67 -5.40
C ASN A 266 -4.93 -18.67 -4.23
N SER A 267 -4.77 -18.19 -2.99
CA SER A 267 -4.75 -19.04 -1.81
C SER A 267 -6.17 -19.30 -1.30
N LEU A 268 -6.56 -20.57 -1.31
CA LEU A 268 -7.89 -21.02 -0.89
C LEU A 268 -7.89 -21.74 0.46
N SER A 269 -6.74 -22.31 0.87
CA SER A 269 -6.62 -23.09 2.11
C SER A 269 -5.93 -22.35 3.23
N GLY A 270 -5.09 -21.37 2.90
CA GLY A 270 -4.31 -20.57 3.84
C GLY A 270 -3.18 -21.34 4.51
N GLY A 271 -2.18 -20.59 4.95
CA GLY A 271 -1.05 -21.08 5.70
C GLY A 271 -0.05 -19.94 5.96
N PRO A 272 0.85 -20.10 6.94
CA PRO A 272 1.84 -19.10 7.26
C PRO A 272 2.98 -19.07 6.24
N LEU A 273 3.13 -17.96 5.53
CA LEU A 273 4.31 -17.61 4.74
C LEU A 273 5.24 -16.74 5.58
N THR A 274 6.39 -17.29 5.96
CA THR A 274 7.47 -16.51 6.58
C THR A 274 8.37 -15.90 5.51
N VAL A 275 8.54 -14.58 5.54
CA VAL A 275 9.40 -13.85 4.60
C VAL A 275 10.58 -13.28 5.37
N LYS A 276 11.76 -13.86 5.17
CA LYS A 276 13.01 -13.40 5.78
C LYS A 276 13.73 -12.49 4.78
N PHE A 277 13.62 -11.19 5.00
CA PHE A 277 14.32 -10.21 4.18
C PHE A 277 15.82 -10.18 4.52
N ALA A 278 16.66 -10.18 3.49
CA ALA A 278 18.09 -9.98 3.61
C ALA A 278 18.37 -8.52 3.99
N GLY A 279 19.23 -8.30 4.98
CA GLY A 279 19.63 -6.96 5.42
C GLY A 279 18.66 -6.24 6.36
N ALA A 280 17.56 -6.90 6.77
CA ALA A 280 16.58 -6.42 7.76
C ALA A 280 17.17 -6.37 9.19
N SER A 281 18.12 -5.46 9.38
CA SER A 281 18.91 -5.24 10.61
C SER A 281 19.11 -3.76 10.92
N GLY A 282 18.60 -2.88 10.05
CA GLY A 282 18.54 -1.46 10.28
C GLY A 282 17.41 -1.10 11.23
N THR A 283 17.16 0.19 11.37
CA THR A 283 16.06 0.72 12.21
C THR A 283 14.97 1.38 11.36
N LEU A 284 15.01 1.20 10.04
CA LEU A 284 14.13 1.85 9.06
C LEU A 284 13.92 0.91 7.86
N ASP A 285 13.94 -0.40 8.11
CA ASP A 285 13.76 -1.40 7.06
C ASP A 285 12.32 -1.38 6.57
N SER A 286 12.16 -1.42 5.24
CA SER A 286 10.87 -1.31 4.58
C SER A 286 10.68 -2.45 3.59
N ALA A 287 9.48 -3.03 3.61
CA ALA A 287 9.14 -4.15 2.74
C ALA A 287 7.69 -4.05 2.23
N SER A 288 7.44 -4.71 1.10
CA SER A 288 6.12 -4.73 0.44
C SER A 288 5.58 -6.15 0.29
N ILE A 289 4.35 -6.34 0.78
CA ILE A 289 3.56 -7.56 0.66
C ILE A 289 2.31 -7.29 -0.20
N VAL A 290 1.91 -8.23 -1.04
CA VAL A 290 0.66 -8.18 -1.80
C VAL A 290 -0.19 -9.42 -1.51
N LEU A 291 -1.48 -9.19 -1.26
CA LEU A 291 -2.51 -10.21 -1.14
C LEU A 291 -3.40 -10.12 -2.38
N ALA A 292 -3.48 -11.20 -3.15
CA ALA A 292 -4.22 -11.24 -4.42
C ALA A 292 -5.05 -12.52 -4.55
N ASP A 293 -6.33 -12.47 -4.24
CA ASP A 293 -7.19 -13.66 -4.07
C ASP A 293 -6.66 -14.60 -2.97
N ALA A 294 -6.17 -14.00 -1.89
CA ALA A 294 -5.75 -14.70 -0.68
C ALA A 294 -6.99 -14.85 0.22
N THR A 295 -7.76 -15.93 0.06
CA THR A 295 -9.03 -16.15 0.79
C THR A 295 -8.93 -17.23 1.87
N GLY A 296 -7.78 -17.88 1.97
CA GLY A 296 -7.61 -19.08 2.78
C GLY A 296 -7.38 -18.83 4.27
N LEU A 297 -7.43 -17.59 4.76
CA LEU A 297 -6.87 -17.19 6.07
C LEU A 297 -5.34 -17.32 6.09
N ASP A 298 -4.68 -16.83 5.04
CA ASP A 298 -3.22 -16.80 4.96
C ASP A 298 -2.59 -16.09 6.15
N GLU A 299 -1.37 -16.42 6.55
CA GLU A 299 -0.61 -15.58 7.46
C GLU A 299 0.67 -15.13 6.76
N VAL A 300 0.97 -13.84 6.79
CA VAL A 300 2.26 -13.32 6.33
C VAL A 300 3.05 -12.88 7.55
N ILE A 301 4.24 -13.48 7.72
CA ILE A 301 5.15 -13.22 8.83
C ILE A 301 6.38 -12.50 8.29
N ALA A 302 6.56 -11.24 8.66
CA ALA A 302 7.64 -10.37 8.21
C ALA A 302 8.47 -9.86 9.41
N PRO A 303 9.40 -10.66 9.94
CA PRO A 303 10.23 -10.26 11.07
C PRO A 303 11.26 -9.19 10.65
N GLY A 304 11.57 -8.28 11.58
CA GLY A 304 12.65 -7.28 11.41
C GLY A 304 12.35 -6.15 10.42
N ILE A 305 11.09 -5.88 10.12
CA ILE A 305 10.66 -4.80 9.22
C ILE A 305 9.93 -3.74 10.04
N GLU A 306 10.44 -2.51 10.08
CA GLU A 306 9.82 -1.39 10.79
C GLU A 306 8.67 -0.75 9.98
N LEU A 307 8.78 -0.68 8.66
CA LEU A 307 7.73 -0.18 7.77
C LEU A 307 7.22 -1.30 6.83
N LEU A 308 6.08 -1.88 7.14
CA LEU A 308 5.46 -2.92 6.32
C LEU A 308 4.33 -2.34 5.48
N SER A 309 4.47 -2.39 4.15
CA SER A 309 3.39 -2.06 3.22
C SER A 309 2.66 -3.31 2.77
N VAL A 310 1.34 -3.36 2.93
CA VAL A 310 0.47 -4.48 2.54
C VAL A 310 -0.57 -3.99 1.55
N ARG A 311 -0.55 -4.54 0.33
CA ARG A 311 -1.54 -4.26 -0.69
C ARG A 311 -2.59 -5.36 -0.74
N SER A 312 -3.88 -5.01 -0.65
CA SER A 312 -5.00 -5.89 -0.98
C SER A 312 -5.45 -5.61 -2.42
N SER A 313 -5.32 -6.58 -3.32
CA SER A 313 -5.73 -6.42 -4.72
C SER A 313 -6.45 -7.64 -5.27
N ALA A 314 -7.07 -7.50 -6.44
CA ALA A 314 -7.60 -8.65 -7.16
C ALA A 314 -6.44 -9.52 -7.67
N GLY A 315 -6.62 -10.84 -7.65
CA GLY A 315 -5.76 -11.79 -8.36
C GLY A 315 -6.38 -12.21 -9.70
N ASN A 316 -6.27 -13.50 -10.01
CA ASN A 316 -6.73 -14.09 -11.27
C ASN A 316 -8.09 -14.82 -11.16
N VAL A 317 -8.65 -14.94 -9.96
CA VAL A 317 -9.94 -15.57 -9.68
C VAL A 317 -11.02 -14.48 -9.72
N ALA A 318 -11.75 -14.37 -10.83
CA ALA A 318 -12.64 -13.25 -11.13
C ALA A 318 -13.82 -12.97 -10.14
N THR A 319 -14.00 -13.78 -9.08
CA THR A 319 -15.13 -13.70 -8.15
C THR A 319 -14.73 -13.29 -6.72
N THR A 320 -13.44 -13.20 -6.43
CA THR A 320 -12.95 -12.83 -5.10
C THR A 320 -13.01 -11.31 -4.95
N THR A 321 -13.82 -10.87 -3.99
CA THR A 321 -14.00 -9.44 -3.67
C THR A 321 -13.45 -9.06 -2.29
N ASN A 322 -12.90 -10.03 -1.56
CA ASN A 322 -12.34 -9.86 -0.23
C ASN A 322 -11.12 -10.77 -0.06
N ASN A 323 -9.99 -10.19 0.34
CA ASN A 323 -8.84 -10.94 0.80
C ASN A 323 -8.98 -11.20 2.31
N THR A 324 -8.39 -12.28 2.79
CA THR A 324 -8.34 -12.62 4.21
C THR A 324 -6.98 -13.15 4.59
N ALA A 325 -6.29 -12.41 5.46
CA ALA A 325 -4.97 -12.80 5.94
C ALA A 325 -4.69 -12.30 7.36
N ARG A 326 -3.79 -12.95 8.08
CA ARG A 326 -3.16 -12.47 9.29
C ARG A 326 -1.82 -11.83 8.94
N ILE A 327 -1.50 -10.70 9.54
CA ILE A 327 -0.24 -9.99 9.40
C ILE A 327 0.49 -10.08 10.73
N THR A 328 1.65 -10.73 10.74
CA THR A 328 2.51 -10.84 11.92
C THR A 328 3.84 -10.13 11.66
N ALA A 329 4.07 -9.02 12.37
CA ALA A 329 5.24 -8.15 12.18
C ALA A 329 5.66 -7.53 13.52
N ASP A 330 6.41 -8.28 14.32
CA ASP A 330 6.75 -7.87 15.70
C ASP A 330 7.63 -6.63 15.79
N ALA A 331 8.40 -6.33 14.75
CA ALA A 331 9.29 -5.16 14.67
C ALA A 331 8.63 -3.96 13.96
N ALA A 332 7.43 -4.12 13.38
CA ALA A 332 6.80 -3.03 12.65
C ALA A 332 6.44 -1.90 13.59
N GLU A 333 6.87 -0.69 13.25
CA GLU A 333 6.42 0.57 13.86
C GLU A 333 5.20 1.09 13.08
N GLU A 334 5.22 0.96 11.75
CA GLU A 334 4.11 1.33 10.86
C GLU A 334 3.73 0.17 9.92
N ILE A 335 2.43 -0.13 9.87
CA ILE A 335 1.82 -1.03 8.89
C ILE A 335 0.90 -0.21 8.00
N ARG A 336 1.23 -0.09 6.71
CA ARG A 336 0.39 0.58 5.71
C ARG A 336 -0.43 -0.43 4.93
N ILE A 337 -1.74 -0.25 4.93
CA ILE A 337 -2.69 -1.09 4.19
C ILE A 337 -3.28 -0.25 3.05
N TRP A 338 -3.27 -0.76 1.83
CA TRP A 338 -3.83 -0.06 0.67
C TRP A 338 -4.32 -1.02 -0.41
N GLY A 339 -5.00 -0.49 -1.42
CA GLY A 339 -5.44 -1.25 -2.58
C GLY A 339 -6.94 -1.18 -2.81
N ASP A 340 -7.44 -2.01 -3.73
CA ASP A 340 -8.78 -1.91 -4.30
C ASP A 340 -9.73 -3.05 -3.88
N GLN A 341 -9.21 -4.07 -3.19
CA GLN A 341 -10.01 -5.16 -2.64
C GLN A 341 -10.24 -5.01 -1.14
N ALA A 342 -11.41 -5.43 -0.67
CA ALA A 342 -11.66 -5.53 0.76
C ALA A 342 -10.63 -6.45 1.42
N LEU A 343 -10.34 -6.20 2.70
CA LEU A 343 -9.39 -6.99 3.48
C LEU A 343 -9.96 -7.29 4.86
N THR A 344 -10.22 -8.56 5.14
CA THR A 344 -10.38 -9.05 6.51
C THR A 344 -9.02 -9.47 7.06
N THR A 345 -8.54 -8.82 8.12
CA THR A 345 -7.21 -9.08 8.66
C THR A 345 -7.11 -9.08 10.17
N THR A 346 -6.17 -9.87 10.68
CA THR A 346 -5.67 -9.73 12.05
C THR A 346 -4.25 -9.22 12.00
N VAL A 347 -3.98 -8.08 12.63
CA VAL A 347 -2.61 -7.56 12.80
C VAL A 347 -2.08 -7.97 14.17
N THR A 348 -0.86 -8.50 14.21
CA THR A 348 -0.12 -8.79 15.43
C THR A 348 1.31 -8.26 15.35
N GLY A 349 1.72 -7.51 16.37
CA GLY A 349 3.09 -7.05 16.52
C GLY A 349 3.28 -6.26 17.82
N VAL A 350 4.40 -6.47 18.50
CA VAL A 350 4.68 -5.89 19.83
C VAL A 350 5.05 -4.41 19.77
N HIS A 351 5.62 -3.94 18.66
CA HIS A 351 6.10 -2.56 18.47
C HIS A 351 5.23 -1.70 17.56
N VAL A 352 4.07 -2.20 17.12
CA VAL A 352 3.19 -1.47 16.20
C VAL A 352 2.74 -0.17 16.85
N GLU A 353 3.11 0.96 16.25
CA GLU A 353 2.71 2.30 16.67
C GLU A 353 1.61 2.86 15.75
N VAL A 354 1.60 2.46 14.47
CA VAL A 354 0.59 2.94 13.50
C VAL A 354 0.12 1.81 12.58
N ILE A 355 -1.19 1.69 12.42
CA ILE A 355 -1.85 0.97 11.34
C ILE A 355 -2.58 1.99 10.47
N ASN A 356 -2.15 2.15 9.22
CA ASN A 356 -2.66 3.18 8.32
C ASN A 356 -3.28 2.56 7.07
N ALA A 357 -4.61 2.58 6.99
CA ALA A 357 -5.38 2.05 5.88
C ALA A 357 -5.97 3.13 4.95
N THR A 358 -5.51 4.38 5.03
CA THR A 358 -6.05 5.52 4.24
C THR A 358 -6.02 5.31 2.72
N GLY A 359 -5.13 4.43 2.23
CA GLY A 359 -5.03 4.07 0.81
C GLY A 359 -5.90 2.89 0.38
N LEU A 360 -6.72 2.32 1.28
CA LEU A 360 -7.60 1.20 0.99
C LEU A 360 -8.98 1.72 0.56
N THR A 361 -9.39 1.35 -0.65
CA THR A 361 -10.72 1.73 -1.18
C THR A 361 -11.78 0.64 -0.99
N GLY A 362 -11.36 -0.59 -0.70
CA GLY A 362 -12.25 -1.66 -0.22
C GLY A 362 -12.44 -1.58 1.30
N ALA A 363 -13.46 -2.25 1.82
CA ALA A 363 -13.71 -2.30 3.27
C ALA A 363 -12.59 -3.05 4.01
N LEU A 364 -12.16 -2.51 5.15
CA LEU A 364 -11.27 -3.15 6.10
C LEU A 364 -12.07 -3.82 7.22
N ASP A 365 -11.83 -5.09 7.50
CA ASP A 365 -12.25 -5.74 8.75
C ASP A 365 -10.99 -6.10 9.54
N LEU A 366 -10.56 -5.20 10.42
CA LEU A 366 -9.33 -5.27 11.20
C LEU A 366 -9.60 -5.78 12.62
N ALA A 367 -8.95 -6.87 12.99
CA ALA A 367 -8.69 -7.21 14.37
C ALA A 367 -7.24 -6.84 14.74
N PHE A 368 -7.04 -6.04 15.79
CA PHE A 368 -5.71 -5.74 16.30
C PHE A 368 -5.44 -6.48 17.61
N ASN A 369 -4.33 -7.22 17.64
CA ASN A 369 -3.85 -7.93 18.82
C ASN A 369 -2.38 -7.61 19.06
N THR A 370 -2.06 -6.98 20.19
CA THR A 370 -0.67 -6.75 20.59
C THR A 370 -0.48 -7.04 22.07
N THR A 371 0.71 -7.45 22.45
CA THR A 371 1.17 -7.48 23.85
C THR A 371 1.99 -6.25 24.21
N GLY A 372 2.18 -5.33 23.25
CA GLY A 372 2.86 -4.07 23.46
C GLY A 372 2.06 -3.12 24.37
N SER A 373 2.79 -2.21 25.02
CA SER A 373 2.22 -1.13 25.82
C SER A 373 2.35 0.25 25.16
N THR A 374 2.95 0.31 23.97
CA THR A 374 3.06 1.55 23.19
C THR A 374 1.68 2.02 22.75
N PRO A 375 1.41 3.34 22.76
CA PRO A 375 0.20 3.86 22.13
C PRO A 375 0.18 3.55 20.63
N VAL A 376 -1.01 3.27 20.09
CA VAL A 376 -1.19 2.88 18.69
C VAL A 376 -2.19 3.81 18.00
N GLY A 377 -1.82 4.37 16.86
CA GLY A 377 -2.73 5.02 15.93
C GLY A 377 -3.31 4.02 14.94
N ILE A 378 -4.62 4.00 14.77
CA ILE A 378 -5.30 3.21 13.74
C ILE A 378 -6.10 4.16 12.87
N ILE A 379 -5.86 4.13 11.57
CA ILE A 379 -6.55 4.95 10.59
C ILE A 379 -7.20 4.04 9.56
N GLY A 380 -8.52 4.12 9.39
CA GLY A 380 -9.29 3.39 8.39
C GLY A 380 -9.12 3.94 6.96
N GLY A 381 -9.85 3.32 6.04
CA GLY A 381 -9.89 3.63 4.62
C GLY A 381 -11.08 4.51 4.23
N THR A 382 -11.58 4.31 3.01
CA THR A 382 -12.66 5.13 2.44
C THR A 382 -14.00 4.39 2.27
N ALA A 383 -14.07 3.14 2.71
CA ALA A 383 -15.26 2.31 2.69
C ALA A 383 -15.69 2.00 4.13
N GLY A 384 -16.89 1.43 4.31
CA GLY A 384 -17.37 1.07 5.65
C GLY A 384 -16.48 0.01 6.30
N ASP A 385 -15.69 0.42 7.28
CA ASP A 385 -14.67 -0.35 7.94
C ASP A 385 -15.17 -0.93 9.27
N ARG A 386 -14.57 -2.04 9.68
CA ARG A 386 -14.77 -2.65 10.98
C ARG A 386 -13.43 -2.73 11.69
N ILE A 387 -13.27 -1.99 12.78
CA ILE A 387 -12.05 -1.94 13.58
C ILE A 387 -12.35 -2.52 14.95
N ASN A 388 -11.70 -3.63 15.28
CA ASN A 388 -11.84 -4.33 16.56
C ASN A 388 -10.49 -4.41 17.27
N VAL A 389 -10.36 -3.65 18.35
CA VAL A 389 -9.16 -3.65 19.21
C VAL A 389 -9.43 -4.51 20.43
N ASN A 390 -8.62 -5.55 20.61
CA ASN A 390 -8.80 -6.44 21.74
C ASN A 390 -8.33 -5.81 23.07
N GLU A 391 -8.90 -6.29 24.19
CA GLU A 391 -8.55 -5.85 25.54
C GLU A 391 -7.21 -6.41 26.05
N ALA A 392 -6.51 -7.21 25.24
CA ALA A 392 -5.27 -7.87 25.65
C ALA A 392 -4.04 -6.97 25.54
N SER A 393 -4.14 -5.86 24.80
CA SER A 393 -3.04 -4.90 24.68
C SER A 393 -2.92 -4.01 25.91
N GLY A 394 -1.69 -3.69 26.32
CA GLY A 394 -1.44 -2.67 27.34
C GLY A 394 -1.42 -1.25 26.77
N GLY A 395 -1.37 -1.14 25.43
CA GLY A 395 -1.27 0.11 24.69
C GLY A 395 -2.60 0.85 24.57
N ARG A 396 -2.54 2.17 24.54
CA ARG A 396 -3.71 3.02 24.28
C ARG A 396 -3.90 3.24 22.79
N VAL A 397 -5.12 3.18 22.30
CA VAL A 397 -5.43 3.36 20.88
C VAL A 397 -6.08 4.71 20.59
N ALA A 398 -5.58 5.38 19.56
CA ALA A 398 -6.23 6.49 18.90
C ALA A 398 -6.74 5.98 17.54
N ILE A 399 -8.04 6.10 17.29
CA ILE A 399 -8.70 5.53 16.11
C ILE A 399 -9.29 6.68 15.30
N ASP A 400 -9.02 6.70 14.00
CA ASP A 400 -9.74 7.48 13.00
C ASP A 400 -10.35 6.48 12.02
N ALA A 401 -11.67 6.34 12.03
CA ALA A 401 -12.33 5.30 11.24
C ALA A 401 -12.36 5.63 9.74
N GLY A 402 -12.22 6.90 9.36
CA GLY A 402 -12.11 7.32 7.97
C GLY A 402 -13.45 7.76 7.37
N ALA A 403 -13.83 7.19 6.25
CA ALA A 403 -15.10 7.48 5.59
C ALA A 403 -15.80 6.18 5.22
N GLY A 404 -17.12 6.18 5.24
CA GLY A 404 -17.92 4.97 5.12
C GLY A 404 -18.77 4.78 6.36
N ASP A 405 -19.69 3.82 6.35
CA ASP A 405 -20.46 3.48 7.55
C ASP A 405 -19.61 2.55 8.42
N ASP A 406 -18.86 3.13 9.36
CA ASP A 406 -17.82 2.44 10.09
C ASP A 406 -18.34 1.79 11.39
N THR A 407 -17.65 0.73 11.84
CA THR A 407 -17.91 0.06 13.11
C THR A 407 -16.63 -0.09 13.91
N VAL A 408 -16.52 0.66 15.00
CA VAL A 408 -15.39 0.60 15.94
C VAL A 408 -15.81 -0.14 17.20
N ILE A 409 -15.00 -1.13 17.61
CA ILE A 409 -15.15 -1.89 18.86
C ILE A 409 -13.83 -1.81 19.61
N VAL A 410 -13.87 -1.28 20.84
CA VAL A 410 -12.67 -1.06 21.65
C VAL A 410 -12.96 -1.24 23.13
N GLY A 411 -12.04 -1.87 23.87
CA GLY A 411 -12.10 -1.91 25.33
C GLY A 411 -11.75 -0.57 25.98
N ALA A 412 -12.41 -0.22 27.06
CA ALA A 412 -12.18 1.04 27.78
C ALA A 412 -10.72 1.17 28.30
N ALA A 413 -10.08 0.04 28.63
CA ALA A 413 -8.67 -0.02 29.01
C ALA A 413 -7.73 0.51 27.91
N ASN A 414 -8.09 0.28 26.64
CA ASN A 414 -7.28 0.66 25.48
C ASN A 414 -7.72 1.98 24.87
N ALA A 415 -9.00 2.32 24.90
CA ALA A 415 -9.49 3.52 24.23
C ALA A 415 -8.82 4.81 24.75
N HIS A 416 -8.35 5.65 23.82
CA HIS A 416 -7.94 7.03 24.12
C HIS A 416 -8.78 8.05 23.37
N GLU A 417 -8.74 7.97 22.05
CA GLU A 417 -9.35 8.94 21.16
C GLU A 417 -9.99 8.18 20.00
N VAL A 418 -11.19 8.56 19.61
CA VAL A 418 -11.91 7.98 18.49
C VAL A 418 -12.52 9.12 17.68
N THR A 419 -12.16 9.16 16.41
CA THR A 419 -12.78 9.96 15.35
C THR A 419 -13.57 8.98 14.48
N LEU A 420 -14.87 9.21 14.33
CA LEU A 420 -15.75 8.33 13.57
C LEU A 420 -15.74 8.67 12.09
N GLY A 421 -15.47 9.93 11.75
CA GLY A 421 -15.29 10.35 10.38
C GLY A 421 -16.62 10.63 9.68
N ARG A 422 -16.73 10.22 8.42
CA ARG A 422 -17.93 10.47 7.60
C ARG A 422 -18.70 9.19 7.37
N GLY A 423 -19.92 9.11 7.87
CA GLY A 423 -20.83 8.03 7.56
C GLY A 423 -21.89 7.93 8.64
N SER A 424 -22.64 6.82 8.65
CA SER A 424 -23.46 6.46 9.82
C SER A 424 -22.68 5.48 10.69
N ASP A 425 -21.91 6.01 11.63
CA ASP A 425 -20.89 5.22 12.31
C ASP A 425 -21.40 4.59 13.61
N THR A 426 -20.81 3.45 13.99
CA THR A 426 -21.11 2.78 15.26
C THR A 426 -19.84 2.60 16.09
N LEU A 427 -19.80 3.25 17.26
CA LEU A 427 -18.78 3.03 18.27
C LEU A 427 -19.32 2.15 19.40
N THR A 428 -18.61 1.08 19.71
CA THR A 428 -18.84 0.25 20.90
C THR A 428 -17.64 0.31 21.82
N ILE A 429 -17.87 0.77 23.06
CA ILE A 429 -16.86 0.76 24.11
C ILE A 429 -17.27 -0.24 25.20
N ALA A 430 -16.44 -1.24 25.43
CA ALA A 430 -16.66 -2.28 26.44
C ALA A 430 -15.87 -2.01 27.73
N GLY A 431 -16.33 -2.53 28.86
CA GLY A 431 -15.58 -2.52 30.12
C GLY A 431 -15.48 -1.16 30.83
N LEU A 432 -16.44 -0.24 30.65
CA LEU A 432 -16.39 1.13 31.20
C LEU A 432 -16.55 1.25 32.73
N ALA A 433 -16.81 0.16 33.44
CA ALA A 433 -16.87 0.14 34.90
C ALA A 433 -16.24 -1.14 35.43
N GLY A 434 -15.84 -1.14 36.70
CA GLY A 434 -15.29 -2.30 37.38
C GLY A 434 -13.84 -2.60 36.99
N ALA A 435 -13.36 -3.80 37.30
CA ALA A 435 -11.94 -4.15 37.18
C ALA A 435 -11.38 -4.13 35.74
N THR A 436 -12.25 -4.05 34.73
CA THR A 436 -11.87 -3.92 33.31
C THR A 436 -11.79 -2.47 32.84
N ALA A 437 -12.27 -1.52 33.65
CA ALA A 437 -12.18 -0.11 33.35
C ALA A 437 -10.75 0.40 33.50
N ARG A 438 -10.44 1.44 32.73
CA ARG A 438 -9.21 2.20 32.96
C ARG A 438 -9.41 3.15 34.11
N ASP A 439 -8.53 3.11 35.10
CA ASP A 439 -8.56 4.06 36.21
C ASP A 439 -8.48 5.51 35.70
N LEU A 440 -9.40 6.33 36.17
CA LEU A 440 -9.33 7.78 36.02
C LEU A 440 -8.23 8.35 36.92
N ASP A 441 -7.42 9.25 36.36
CA ASP A 441 -6.43 9.98 37.15
C ASP A 441 -7.06 11.25 37.72
N THR A 442 -7.57 11.15 38.95
CA THR A 442 -8.30 12.22 39.63
C THR A 442 -7.39 13.20 40.37
N SER A 443 -6.07 13.18 40.12
CA SER A 443 -5.11 14.04 40.83
C SER A 443 -5.19 15.52 40.44
N SER A 444 -5.67 15.82 39.23
CA SER A 444 -5.88 17.17 38.71
C SER A 444 -6.74 17.16 37.44
N ASP A 445 -7.29 18.31 37.04
CA ASP A 445 -7.98 18.48 35.75
C ASP A 445 -7.15 18.00 34.55
N ALA A 446 -5.86 18.35 34.52
CA ALA A 446 -4.97 17.98 33.44
C ALA A 446 -4.74 16.46 33.40
N ALA A 447 -4.72 15.81 34.57
CA ALA A 447 -4.53 14.37 34.66
C ALA A 447 -5.79 13.60 34.26
N LEU A 448 -6.96 14.06 34.71
CA LEU A 448 -8.26 13.57 34.26
C LEU A 448 -8.40 13.72 32.74
N GLY A 449 -7.93 14.85 32.22
CA GLY A 449 -7.85 15.15 30.79
C GLY A 449 -7.09 14.12 29.94
N ARG A 450 -6.12 13.43 30.53
CA ARG A 450 -5.32 12.38 29.88
C ARG A 450 -5.90 10.98 30.09
N SER A 451 -6.73 10.78 31.11
CA SER A 451 -7.26 9.46 31.46
C SER A 451 -8.57 9.13 30.75
N PHE A 452 -9.42 10.12 30.46
CA PHE A 452 -10.70 9.90 29.80
C PHE A 452 -10.56 9.44 28.33
N ILE A 453 -11.66 8.89 27.80
CA ILE A 453 -11.82 8.53 26.39
C ILE A 453 -12.43 9.72 25.66
N ARG A 454 -11.86 10.13 24.53
CA ARG A 454 -12.36 11.24 23.71
C ARG A 454 -13.02 10.72 22.43
N VAL A 455 -14.22 11.18 22.14
CA VAL A 455 -14.86 11.08 20.83
C VAL A 455 -14.88 12.49 20.24
N THR A 456 -14.28 12.66 19.06
CA THR A 456 -13.89 13.98 18.52
C THR A 456 -14.98 14.63 17.67
N ASP A 457 -15.79 13.84 16.98
CA ASP A 457 -16.68 14.31 15.92
C ASP A 457 -18.09 13.70 15.92
N PHE A 458 -18.49 13.03 17.01
CA PHE A 458 -19.80 12.39 17.14
C PHE A 458 -20.97 13.30 16.68
N GLU A 459 -21.71 12.83 15.68
CA GLU A 459 -22.89 13.49 15.12
C GLU A 459 -24.18 12.81 15.60
N SER A 460 -24.88 13.49 16.52
CA SER A 460 -26.14 12.97 17.10
C SER A 460 -27.21 12.75 16.02
N GLY A 461 -27.71 11.51 15.93
CA GLY A 461 -28.76 11.11 14.99
C GLY A 461 -28.24 10.54 13.68
N VAL A 462 -26.93 10.62 13.46
CA VAL A 462 -26.19 9.91 12.40
C VAL A 462 -25.41 8.77 13.03
N ASP A 463 -24.59 9.08 14.04
CA ASP A 463 -23.76 8.11 14.73
C ASP A 463 -24.47 7.42 15.89
N LEU A 464 -23.98 6.23 16.22
CA LEU A 464 -24.42 5.44 17.36
C LEU A 464 -23.24 5.09 18.28
N ILE A 465 -23.31 5.53 19.54
CA ILE A 465 -22.39 5.09 20.59
C ILE A 465 -23.09 4.08 21.50
N ARG A 466 -22.45 2.93 21.70
CA ARG A 466 -22.85 1.87 22.63
C ARG A 466 -21.81 1.75 23.73
N LEU A 467 -22.24 1.94 24.97
CA LEU A 467 -21.38 1.92 26.16
C LEU A 467 -21.76 0.73 27.04
N PHE A 468 -20.80 -0.13 27.35
CA PHE A 468 -21.00 -1.30 28.20
C PHE A 468 -20.11 -1.22 29.44
N GLY A 469 -20.72 -1.31 30.64
CA GLY A 469 -20.00 -1.55 31.90
C GLY A 469 -19.82 -3.05 32.17
N SER A 470 -18.98 -3.42 33.14
CA SER A 470 -18.84 -4.81 33.60
C SER A 470 -20.10 -5.33 34.30
N ASP A 471 -20.83 -4.43 34.96
CA ASP A 471 -22.06 -4.69 35.71
C ASP A 471 -23.25 -3.99 35.05
N SER A 472 -24.47 -4.32 35.50
CA SER A 472 -25.69 -3.64 35.05
C SER A 472 -25.68 -2.17 35.50
N THR A 473 -25.18 -1.30 34.62
CA THR A 473 -25.15 0.15 34.84
C THR A 473 -26.46 0.76 34.38
N ALA A 474 -27.24 1.29 35.32
CA ALA A 474 -28.49 1.97 34.98
C ALA A 474 -28.26 3.47 34.71
N LYS A 475 -29.11 4.07 33.88
CA LYS A 475 -29.09 5.52 33.62
C LYS A 475 -29.50 6.29 34.88
N ALA A 476 -28.76 7.34 35.23
CA ALA A 476 -29.13 8.31 36.25
C ALA A 476 -30.19 9.29 35.72
N ALA A 477 -31.07 9.78 36.60
CA ALA A 477 -32.11 10.75 36.26
C ALA A 477 -31.94 12.03 37.10
N PRO A 478 -30.89 12.85 36.82
CA PRO A 478 -30.64 14.07 37.59
C PRO A 478 -31.70 15.14 37.34
N ALA A 479 -32.06 15.90 38.38
CA ALA A 479 -32.91 17.06 38.24
C ALA A 479 -32.19 18.21 37.50
N PRO A 480 -32.92 19.11 36.80
CA PRO A 480 -32.31 20.22 36.06
C PRO A 480 -31.37 21.10 36.89
N ALA A 481 -31.69 21.32 38.17
CA ALA A 481 -30.85 22.09 39.08
C ALA A 481 -29.52 21.40 39.40
N GLN A 482 -29.50 20.06 39.44
CA GLN A 482 -28.26 19.28 39.65
C GLN A 482 -27.36 19.37 38.42
N LEU A 483 -27.93 19.23 37.21
CA LEU A 483 -27.20 19.40 35.95
C LEU A 483 -26.63 20.82 35.80
N ALA A 484 -27.41 21.84 36.18
CA ALA A 484 -26.94 23.23 36.20
C ALA A 484 -25.79 23.44 37.20
N GLY A 485 -25.85 22.81 38.37
CA GLY A 485 -24.77 22.83 39.36
C GLY A 485 -23.49 22.18 38.85
N ILE A 486 -23.59 21.02 38.18
CA ILE A 486 -22.44 20.35 37.55
C ILE A 486 -21.81 21.23 36.46
N ALA A 487 -22.64 21.81 35.58
CA ALA A 487 -22.16 22.67 34.50
C ALA A 487 -21.51 23.98 34.99
N ALA A 488 -21.87 24.44 36.18
CA ALA A 488 -21.32 25.64 36.82
C ALA A 488 -20.08 25.37 37.70
N ALA A 489 -19.60 24.13 37.76
CA ALA A 489 -18.42 23.78 38.54
C ALA A 489 -17.18 24.58 38.10
N SER A 490 -16.26 24.83 39.02
CA SER A 490 -15.04 25.61 38.76
C SER A 490 -14.01 24.90 37.89
N SER A 491 -14.07 23.56 37.83
CA SER A 491 -13.09 22.70 37.19
C SER A 491 -13.78 21.45 36.62
N LEU A 492 -13.13 20.76 35.68
CA LEU A 492 -13.68 19.53 35.12
C LEU A 492 -13.68 18.41 36.17
N LEU A 493 -12.66 18.37 37.04
CA LEU A 493 -12.60 17.41 38.14
C LEU A 493 -13.75 17.61 39.12
N ASP A 494 -14.06 18.84 39.50
CA ASP A 494 -15.20 19.16 40.37
C ASP A 494 -16.53 18.78 39.70
N ALA A 495 -16.68 19.08 38.41
CA ALA A 495 -17.87 18.72 37.64
C ALA A 495 -18.08 17.20 37.63
N THR A 496 -17.00 16.44 37.39
CA THR A 496 -17.03 14.97 37.32
C THR A 496 -17.31 14.35 38.69
N ALA A 497 -16.72 14.89 39.77
CA ALA A 497 -17.00 14.43 41.14
C ALA A 497 -18.45 14.70 41.55
N LEU A 498 -19.01 15.86 41.20
CA LEU A 498 -20.43 16.18 41.41
C LEU A 498 -21.34 15.26 40.59
N ALA A 499 -20.96 14.96 39.34
CA ALA A 499 -21.69 14.02 38.50
C ALA A 499 -21.70 12.61 39.10
N ALA A 500 -20.56 12.12 39.61
CA ALA A 500 -20.46 10.82 40.27
C ALA A 500 -21.40 10.73 41.49
N ALA A 501 -21.34 11.72 42.37
CA ALA A 501 -22.19 11.78 43.56
C ALA A 501 -23.69 11.91 43.20
N THR A 502 -24.00 12.61 42.11
CA THR A 502 -25.37 12.78 41.61
C THR A 502 -25.90 11.49 40.98
N ALA A 503 -25.06 10.75 40.27
CA ALA A 503 -25.43 9.49 39.64
C ALA A 503 -25.69 8.40 40.68
N GLY A 504 -24.76 8.25 41.63
CA GLY A 504 -24.71 7.13 42.57
C GLY A 504 -23.95 5.92 42.02
N ALA A 505 -23.90 4.83 42.80
CA ALA A 505 -23.21 3.61 42.44
C ALA A 505 -23.92 2.83 41.32
N ASN A 506 -23.14 2.20 40.43
CA ASN A 506 -23.58 1.42 39.26
C ASN A 506 -24.50 2.22 38.34
N LYS A 507 -24.17 3.49 38.12
CA LYS A 507 -24.97 4.40 37.30
C LYS A 507 -24.12 5.09 36.26
N ALA A 508 -24.73 5.37 35.13
CA ALA A 508 -24.18 6.27 34.14
C ALA A 508 -24.92 7.61 34.15
N ILE A 509 -24.19 8.71 34.03
CA ILE A 509 -24.74 10.07 33.93
C ILE A 509 -24.10 10.83 32.77
N ALA A 510 -24.91 11.55 32.00
CA ALA A 510 -24.45 12.48 30.99
C ALA A 510 -24.59 13.90 31.55
N PHE A 511 -23.55 14.71 31.40
CA PHE A 511 -23.52 16.09 31.87
C PHE A 511 -22.71 16.96 30.93
N ARG A 512 -22.88 18.28 31.05
CA ARG A 512 -22.13 19.26 30.27
C ARG A 512 -21.07 19.94 31.12
N TYR A 513 -19.94 20.24 30.50
CA TYR A 513 -18.94 21.14 31.06
C TYR A 513 -18.26 21.89 29.91
N GLY A 514 -18.33 23.23 29.94
CA GLY A 514 -17.89 24.05 28.82
C GLY A 514 -18.69 23.78 27.54
N ALA A 515 -17.99 23.57 26.43
CA ALA A 515 -18.58 23.32 25.11
C ALA A 515 -18.92 21.84 24.86
N ASP A 516 -18.52 20.95 25.75
CA ASP A 516 -18.54 19.51 25.53
C ASP A 516 -19.57 18.79 26.42
N THR A 517 -19.92 17.58 26.00
CA THR A 517 -20.74 16.66 26.80
C THR A 517 -19.84 15.52 27.30
N TYR A 518 -20.08 15.10 28.54
CA TYR A 518 -19.35 14.01 29.20
C TYR A 518 -20.34 12.95 29.65
N ILE A 519 -19.96 11.69 29.51
CA ILE A 519 -20.68 10.53 30.02
C ILE A 519 -19.76 9.85 31.03
N LEU A 520 -20.16 9.93 32.31
CA LEU A 520 -19.50 9.20 33.39
C LEU A 520 -20.23 7.88 33.60
N VAL A 521 -19.48 6.80 33.72
CA VAL A 521 -19.97 5.47 34.11
C VAL A 521 -19.30 5.12 35.43
N ASN A 522 -20.08 5.11 36.52
CA ASN A 522 -19.60 4.77 37.85
C ASN A 522 -19.55 3.27 38.08
N ASP A 523 -18.58 2.87 38.88
CA ASP A 523 -18.44 1.54 39.46
C ASP A 523 -19.41 1.30 40.64
N GLY A 524 -19.11 0.31 41.48
CA GLY A 524 -19.90 -0.01 42.68
C GLY A 524 -19.89 1.07 43.78
N ALA A 525 -19.11 2.14 43.64
CA ALA A 525 -19.05 3.28 44.55
C ALA A 525 -19.73 4.52 43.95
N ALA A 526 -20.28 5.37 44.83
CA ALA A 526 -20.91 6.62 44.41
C ALA A 526 -19.90 7.79 44.30
N ALA A 527 -18.68 7.60 44.79
CA ALA A 527 -17.63 8.61 44.75
C ALA A 527 -16.72 8.34 43.55
N LEU A 528 -16.32 9.41 42.86
CA LEU A 528 -15.37 9.32 41.75
C LEU A 528 -14.05 8.68 42.22
N GLY A 529 -13.58 7.66 41.52
CA GLY A 529 -12.37 6.93 41.88
C GLY A 529 -11.84 6.00 40.79
N ALA A 530 -11.04 5.03 41.23
CA ALA A 530 -10.56 3.93 40.41
C ALA A 530 -11.76 3.09 39.92
N ASN A 531 -11.61 2.45 38.75
CA ASN A 531 -12.65 1.68 38.06
C ASN A 531 -13.86 2.45 37.48
N ASP A 532 -13.92 3.78 37.65
CA ASP A 532 -14.87 4.61 36.90
C ASP A 532 -14.33 4.90 35.49
N SER A 533 -15.20 5.18 34.52
CA SER A 533 -14.79 5.71 33.22
C SER A 533 -15.50 6.99 32.84
N LEU A 534 -14.77 7.87 32.14
CA LEU A 534 -15.29 9.11 31.59
C LEU A 534 -15.12 9.11 30.08
N VAL A 535 -16.20 9.37 29.35
CA VAL A 535 -16.22 9.54 27.90
C VAL A 535 -16.58 10.97 27.58
N LYS A 536 -15.72 11.69 26.85
CA LYS A 536 -15.95 13.03 26.36
C LYS A 536 -16.47 12.98 24.93
N LEU A 537 -17.59 13.63 24.65
CA LEU A 537 -18.08 13.93 23.30
C LEU A 537 -17.80 15.40 22.99
N THR A 538 -16.88 15.63 22.06
CA THR A 538 -16.39 16.97 21.73
C THR A 538 -17.42 17.75 20.94
N GLY A 539 -17.68 19.00 21.30
CA GLY A 539 -18.58 19.90 20.56
C GLY A 539 -20.08 19.53 20.61
N VAL A 540 -20.46 18.44 21.28
CA VAL A 540 -21.86 18.04 21.43
C VAL A 540 -22.52 18.95 22.46
N ALA A 541 -23.33 19.90 21.97
CA ALA A 541 -23.98 20.88 22.82
C ALA A 541 -25.05 20.24 23.72
N THR A 542 -25.92 19.35 23.26
CA THR A 542 -26.91 18.73 24.16
C THR A 542 -27.27 17.33 23.69
N LEU A 543 -27.09 16.34 24.57
CA LEU A 543 -27.75 15.04 24.43
C LEU A 543 -29.17 15.18 25.01
N ALA A 544 -30.19 15.02 24.17
CA ALA A 544 -31.56 14.95 24.67
C ALA A 544 -31.73 13.67 25.50
N ASP A 545 -32.54 13.71 26.56
CA ASP A 545 -32.70 12.51 27.40
C ASP A 545 -33.22 11.29 26.62
N ALA A 546 -33.98 11.52 25.56
CA ALA A 546 -34.48 10.48 24.65
C ALA A 546 -33.41 9.93 23.69
N SER A 547 -32.31 10.64 23.44
CA SER A 547 -31.22 10.18 22.56
C SER A 547 -30.28 9.20 23.25
N TRP A 548 -30.54 8.87 24.53
CA TRP A 548 -29.80 7.87 25.29
C TRP A 548 -30.77 6.91 25.99
N THR A 549 -30.80 5.68 25.49
CA THR A 549 -31.60 4.57 26.01
C THR A 549 -30.73 3.53 26.71
N LEU A 550 -31.33 2.81 27.65
CA LEU A 550 -30.79 1.55 28.16
C LEU A 550 -31.33 0.42 27.28
N ALA A 551 -30.43 -0.46 26.82
CA ALA A 551 -30.80 -1.68 26.11
C ALA A 551 -31.24 -2.77 27.09
#